data_AF-A0A5Q4EMR1-F1
#
_entry.id   AF-A0A5Q4EMR1-F1
#
_cell.length_a   1.000
_cell.length_b   1.000
_cell.length_c   1.000
_cell.angle_alpha   90.00
_cell.angle_beta   90.00
_cell.angle_gamma   90.00
#
_symmetry.space_group_name_H-M   'P 1'
#
loop_
_entity.id
_entity.type
_entity.pdbx_description
1 polymer ?
#
loop_
_entity_poly.entity_id
_entity_poly.type
_entity_poly.pdbx_seq_one_letter_code
_entity_poly.pdbx_strand_id
1 'polypeptide(L)'
;MLVKFIDTKGQTIWINPVHVRAVQQRKKVTEILLPFGGSTFNNMSGVIKVEEQADEVAGRISEAMPAVMAYIPDDDSGDDSGGAAAAVMAG
;
A
#
# COMPACT_ATOMS: atom_id res chain seq x y z
N MET A 1 3.60 -2.45 7.64
CA MET A 1 4.71 -1.52 7.91
C MET A 1 4.47 -0.22 7.16
N LEU A 2 4.66 0.94 7.79
CA LEU A 2 4.46 2.26 7.18
C LEU A 2 5.77 3.03 7.16
N VAL A 3 5.97 3.85 6.12
CA VAL A 3 7.16 4.71 5.97
C VAL A 3 6.77 6.15 6.31
N LYS A 4 7.55 6.78 7.20
CA LYS A 4 7.30 8.14 7.70
C LYS A 4 7.99 9.18 6.82
N PHE A 5 7.26 10.08 6.20
CA PHE A 5 7.80 11.25 5.51
C PHE A 5 7.38 12.54 6.21
N ILE A 6 8.13 13.62 5.98
CA ILE A 6 7.73 14.98 6.34
C ILE A 6 7.45 15.72 5.03
N ASP A 7 6.23 16.22 4.87
CA ASP A 7 5.87 16.97 3.67
C ASP A 7 6.50 18.37 3.67
N THR A 8 6.40 19.07 2.54
CA THR A 8 6.89 20.46 2.42
C THR A 8 6.16 21.46 3.33
N LYS A 9 5.11 21.04 4.05
CA LYS A 9 4.37 21.85 5.03
C LYS A 9 4.76 21.50 6.47
N GLY A 10 5.73 20.61 6.66
CA GLY A 10 6.16 20.12 7.97
C GLY A 10 5.24 19.08 8.60
N GLN A 11 4.26 18.56 7.86
CA GLN A 11 3.34 17.53 8.35
C GLN A 11 3.99 16.15 8.26
N THR A 12 3.85 15.37 9.32
CA THR A 12 4.25 13.97 9.30
C THR A 12 3.19 13.15 8.56
N ILE A 13 3.61 12.46 7.50
CA ILE A 13 2.76 11.57 6.71
C ILE A 13 3.31 10.15 6.80
N TRP A 14 2.43 9.19 7.07
CA TRP A 14 2.76 7.77 7.08
C TRP A 14 2.18 7.12 5.83
N ILE A 15 3.04 6.56 4.99
CA ILE A 15 2.67 5.97 3.70
C ILE A 15 2.83 4.45 3.76
N ASN A 16 1.86 3.72 3.22
CA ASN A 16 2.00 2.30 2.95
C ASN A 16 2.80 2.12 1.63
N PRO A 17 4.00 1.49 1.65
CA PRO A 17 4.82 1.27 0.45
C PRO A 17 4.07 0.62 -0.72
N VAL A 18 3.10 -0.26 -0.45
CA VAL A 18 2.31 -0.96 -1.49
C VAL A 18 1.46 0.00 -2.33
N HIS A 19 1.08 1.12 -1.75
CA HIS A 19 0.30 2.14 -2.45
C HIS A 19 1.20 3.20 -3.11
N VAL A 20 2.52 3.03 -3.14
CA VAL A 20 3.37 3.93 -3.92
C VAL A 20 3.42 3.45 -5.36
N ARG A 21 2.91 4.28 -6.28
CA ARG A 21 2.95 4.01 -7.72
C ARG A 21 4.27 4.46 -8.35
N ALA A 22 4.77 5.62 -7.94
CA ALA A 22 6.02 6.17 -8.47
C ALA A 22 6.61 7.21 -7.53
N VAL A 23 7.93 7.42 -7.63
CA VAL A 23 8.66 8.52 -7.00
C VAL A 23 9.32 9.33 -8.12
N GLN A 24 9.15 10.65 -8.13
CA GLN A 24 9.69 11.52 -9.17
C GLN A 24 10.32 12.79 -8.58
N GLN A 25 11.56 13.10 -8.97
CA GLN A 25 12.17 14.39 -8.67
C GLN A 25 11.54 15.50 -9.52
N ARG A 26 11.05 16.58 -8.89
CA ARG A 26 10.52 17.78 -9.54
C ARG A 26 11.20 19.02 -8.98
N LYS A 27 12.19 19.54 -9.70
CA LYS A 27 13.02 20.66 -9.25
C LYS A 27 13.63 20.34 -7.88
N LYS A 28 13.23 21.07 -6.82
CA LYS A 28 13.73 20.95 -5.45
C LYS A 28 12.88 20.05 -4.55
N VAL A 29 11.82 19.44 -5.07
CA VAL A 29 10.93 18.57 -4.28
C VAL A 29 10.79 17.22 -4.97
N THR A 30 10.58 16.19 -4.16
CA THR A 30 10.23 14.85 -4.64
C THR A 30 8.73 14.65 -4.52
N GLU A 31 8.12 14.17 -5.59
CA GLU A 31 6.71 13.80 -5.66
C GLU A 31 6.57 12.28 -5.51
N ILE A 32 5.82 11.85 -4.48
CA ILE A 32 5.43 10.46 -4.24
C ILE A 32 4.00 10.30 -4.75
N LEU A 33 3.83 9.52 -5.82
CA LEU A 33 2.55 9.30 -6.47
C LEU A 33 1.85 8.09 -5.86
N LEU A 34 0.61 8.28 -5.43
CA LEU A 34 -0.28 7.25 -4.90
C LEU A 34 -1.37 6.92 -5.94
N PRO A 35 -1.94 5.69 -5.97
CA PRO A 35 -3.08 5.38 -6.80
C PRO A 35 -4.25 6.30 -6.42
N PHE A 36 -4.92 6.84 -7.43
CA PHE A 36 -6.13 7.61 -7.20
C PHE A 36 -7.22 6.68 -6.61
N GLY A 37 -7.75 7.03 -5.44
CA GLY A 37 -9.01 6.47 -4.95
C GLY A 37 -8.98 5.45 -3.81
N GLY A 38 -8.13 5.59 -2.78
CA GLY A 38 -8.20 4.64 -1.66
C GLY A 38 -7.59 5.14 -0.36
N SER A 39 -8.28 6.04 0.36
CA SER A 39 -8.34 6.14 1.83
C SER A 39 -8.67 7.58 2.26
N THR A 40 -9.92 7.77 2.69
CA THR A 40 -10.50 8.50 3.83
C THR A 40 -9.83 9.75 4.45
N PHE A 41 -8.73 10.28 3.92
CA PHE A 41 -8.15 11.55 4.37
C PHE A 41 -8.26 12.58 3.25
N ASN A 42 -9.41 13.28 3.26
CA ASN A 42 -9.64 14.61 2.68
C ASN A 42 -8.85 14.97 1.41
N ASN A 43 -9.42 14.70 0.22
CA ASN A 43 -9.15 15.44 -1.02
C ASN A 43 -7.68 15.73 -1.37
N MET A 44 -6.72 14.98 -0.83
CA MET A 44 -5.32 15.11 -1.23
C MET A 44 -5.23 14.49 -2.62
N SER A 45 -4.84 15.31 -3.58
CA SER A 45 -4.28 14.83 -4.85
C SER A 45 -3.37 13.63 -4.54
N GLY A 46 -3.41 12.57 -5.36
CA GLY A 46 -2.58 11.35 -5.19
C GLY A 46 -1.07 11.59 -5.34
N VAL A 47 -0.56 12.69 -4.79
CA VAL A 47 0.80 13.21 -4.88
C VAL A 47 1.13 13.82 -3.52
N ILE A 48 2.14 13.27 -2.87
CA ILE A 48 2.76 13.82 -1.67
C ILE A 48 4.07 14.48 -2.08
N LYS A 49 4.37 15.65 -1.53
CA LYS A 49 5.60 16.40 -1.84
C LYS A 49 6.50 16.42 -0.63
N VAL A 50 7.75 16.01 -0.80
CA VAL A 50 8.79 15.99 0.24
C VAL A 50 10.03 16.73 -0.25
N GLU A 51 10.84 17.27 0.65
CA GLU A 51 12.09 17.96 0.30
C GLU A 51 13.28 17.02 0.14
N GLU A 52 13.12 15.78 0.62
CA GLU A 52 14.10 14.70 0.49
C GLU A 52 14.38 14.36 -0.98
N GLN A 53 15.60 13.90 -1.28
CA GLN A 53 15.99 13.51 -2.64
C GLN A 53 15.24 12.25 -3.09
N ALA A 54 14.92 12.16 -4.39
CA ALA A 54 14.14 11.03 -4.92
C ALA A 54 14.79 9.67 -4.65
N ASP A 55 16.11 9.57 -4.68
CA ASP A 55 16.84 8.32 -4.43
C ASP A 55 16.71 7.87 -2.96
N GLU A 56 16.75 8.81 -2.01
CA GLU A 56 16.56 8.52 -0.58
C GLU A 56 15.12 8.07 -0.30
N VAL A 57 14.16 8.76 -0.91
CA VAL A 57 12.73 8.45 -0.81
C VAL A 57 12.45 7.05 -1.38
N ALA A 58 12.98 6.76 -2.57
CA ALA A 58 12.83 5.45 -3.22
C ALA A 58 13.50 4.34 -2.40
N GLY A 59 14.72 4.56 -1.91
CA GLY A 59 15.45 3.59 -1.09
C GLY A 59 14.65 3.16 0.14
N ARG A 60 14.14 4.13 0.92
CA ARG A 60 13.32 3.83 2.10
C ARG A 60 12.02 3.09 1.79
N ILE A 61 11.39 3.38 0.65
CA ILE A 61 10.19 2.67 0.21
C ILE A 61 10.56 1.23 -0.18
N SER A 62 11.65 1.04 -0.92
CA SER A 62 12.15 -0.27 -1.33
C SER A 62 12.58 -1.14 -0.15
N GLU A 63 13.27 -0.58 0.85
CA GLU A 63 13.63 -1.28 2.09
C GLU A 63 12.40 -1.74 2.87
N ALA A 64 11.29 -1.02 2.73
CA ALA A 64 10.03 -1.34 3.37
C ALA A 64 9.20 -2.39 2.58
N MET A 65 9.54 -2.72 1.32
CA MET A 65 8.77 -3.68 0.51
C MET A 65 8.90 -5.15 0.96
N PRO A 66 10.10 -5.68 1.33
CA PRO A 66 10.27 -7.07 1.73
C PRO A 66 9.36 -7.50 2.88
N ALA A 67 9.16 -6.63 3.88
CA ALA A 67 8.28 -6.94 5.02
C ALA A 67 6.78 -6.82 4.69
N VAL A 68 6.41 -6.34 3.50
CA VAL A 68 5.02 -6.38 3.03
C VAL A 68 4.79 -7.59 2.11
N MET A 69 5.77 -7.98 1.28
CA MET A 69 5.73 -9.18 0.45
C MET A 69 5.86 -10.48 1.26
N ALA A 70 6.45 -10.42 2.46
CA ALA A 70 6.51 -11.56 3.38
C ALA A 70 5.15 -11.91 4.03
N TYR A 71 4.12 -11.10 3.80
CA TYR A 71 2.74 -11.41 4.21
C TYR A 71 1.98 -12.00 3.03
N ILE A 72 2.44 -13.17 2.55
CA ILE A 72 1.56 -14.09 1.84
C ILE A 72 0.88 -14.85 2.97
N PRO A 73 -0.42 -14.63 3.28
CA PRO A 73 -1.12 -15.61 4.07
C PRO A 73 -1.02 -16.92 3.29
N ASP A 74 -0.35 -17.91 3.87
CA ASP A 74 -0.50 -19.28 3.39
C ASP A 74 -2.01 -19.53 3.35
N ASP A 75 -2.55 -19.64 2.13
CA ASP A 75 -3.88 -20.17 1.87
C ASP A 75 -3.82 -21.66 2.20
N ASP A 76 -3.69 -21.95 3.49
CA ASP A 76 -3.60 -23.29 4.01
C ASP A 76 -4.90 -23.62 4.74
N SER A 77 -5.53 -24.68 4.26
CA SER A 77 -6.58 -25.50 4.85
C SER A 77 -8.02 -24.98 4.85
N GLY A 78 -8.78 -25.46 3.86
CA GLY A 78 -10.24 -25.45 3.88
C GLY A 78 -10.94 -26.12 2.69
N ASP A 79 -10.34 -27.13 2.05
CA ASP A 79 -11.08 -28.05 1.17
C ASP A 79 -12.01 -28.92 2.03
N ASP A 80 -13.16 -28.36 2.42
CA ASP A 80 -14.29 -29.12 2.95
C ASP A 80 -15.17 -29.56 1.77
N SER A 81 -14.64 -30.53 1.03
CA SER A 81 -15.43 -31.45 0.20
C SER A 81 -16.28 -32.34 1.12
N GLY A 82 -17.28 -31.74 1.77
CA GLY A 82 -18.29 -32.41 2.59
C GLY A 82 -19.60 -32.56 1.81
N GLY A 83 -19.75 -33.69 1.13
CA GLY A 83 -20.95 -34.03 0.38
C GLY A 83 -22.22 -34.01 1.24
N ALA A 84 -23.25 -33.29 0.77
CA ALA A 84 -24.62 -33.44 1.23
C ALA A 84 -25.58 -33.45 0.02
N ALA A 85 -25.44 -34.49 -0.81
CA ALA A 85 -26.52 -34.90 -1.72
C ALA A 85 -27.51 -35.76 -0.92
N ALA A 86 -28.49 -35.11 -0.26
CA ALA A 86 -29.68 -35.79 0.25
C ALA A 86 -30.82 -34.78 0.51
N ALA A 87 -31.41 -34.25 -0.57
CA ALA A 87 -32.69 -33.55 -0.51
C ALA A 87 -33.45 -33.70 -1.84
N VAL A 88 -33.73 -34.95 -2.25
CA VAL A 88 -34.85 -35.26 -3.15
C VAL A 88 -35.48 -36.54 -2.60
N MET A 89 -36.81 -36.53 -2.45
CA MET A 89 -37.72 -37.58 -1.98
C MET A 89 -38.26 -37.45 -0.54
N ALA A 90 -39.08 -36.43 -0.32
CA ALA A 90 -40.35 -36.56 0.41
C ALA A 90 -41.40 -35.98 -0.56
N GLY A 91 -42.39 -36.74 -1.02
CA GLY A 91 -43.43 -37.37 -0.20
C GLY A 91 -44.68 -36.55 -0.41
#